data_AF-A0A4P7UIA6-F1
#
_entry.id   AF-A0A4P7UIA6-F1
#
_cell.length_a   1.000
_cell.length_b   1.000
_cell.length_c   1.000
_cell.angle_alpha   90.00
_cell.angle_beta   90.00
_cell.angle_gamma   90.00
#
_symmetry.space_group_name_H-M   'P 1'
#
loop_
_entity.id
_entity.type
_entity.pdbx_description
1 polymer ?
#
loop_
_entity_poly.entity_id
_entity_poly.type
_entity_poly.pdbx_seq_one_letter_code
_entity_poly.pdbx_strand_id
1 'polypeptide(L)'
;MTSPSPRSSARRRQRSTRITVAVGLLVLAAALVLGATATGQFTLVLLSALAAVALGAASTRITWSELAQTRRDAAADRAHQAEAYRDITARRTAENVAFAQSMRARIAEREEVIGHLEVELSKALERAATSTLKMNGEARRADLAESTVARLTTSLEESESRAADAIVAVAELEVELDALRAELDAWKIEAAKDLRKRA
;
A
#
# COMPACT_ATOMS: atom_id res chain seq x y z
N MET A 1 -11.99 -2.07 18.55
CA MET A 1 -11.95 -1.29 19.82
C MET A 1 -13.37 -0.81 20.10
N THR A 2 -14.09 -1.53 20.96
CA THR A 2 -15.49 -1.27 21.28
C THR A 2 -15.55 -0.14 22.30
N SER A 3 -15.98 1.04 21.88
CA SER A 3 -16.21 2.18 22.78
C SER A 3 -17.20 1.77 23.88
N PRO A 4 -16.94 2.03 25.16
CA PRO A 4 -17.95 1.83 26.19
C PRO A 4 -19.08 2.82 25.92
N SER A 5 -20.22 2.30 25.45
CA SER A 5 -21.46 3.06 25.39
C SER A 5 -21.74 3.57 26.81
N PRO A 6 -21.97 4.88 27.04
CA PRO A 6 -22.33 5.38 28.35
C PRO A 6 -23.69 4.76 28.65
N ARG A 7 -23.67 3.66 29.42
CA ARG A 7 -24.88 3.08 29.96
C ARG A 7 -25.51 4.19 30.77
N SER A 8 -26.59 4.76 30.26
CA SER A 8 -27.50 5.61 31.02
C SER A 8 -27.86 4.80 32.25
N SER A 9 -27.15 5.05 33.35
CA SER A 9 -27.57 4.62 34.66
C SER A 9 -28.73 5.53 35.04
N ALA A 10 -29.86 5.34 34.36
CA ALA A 10 -31.18 5.46 34.95
C ALA A 10 -31.34 4.39 36.06
N ARG A 11 -30.33 4.29 36.94
CA ARG A 11 -30.34 3.57 38.21
C ARG A 11 -31.38 4.31 39.02
N ARG A 12 -32.62 3.82 38.93
CA ARG A 12 -33.69 3.89 39.92
C ARG A 12 -33.24 4.74 41.12
N ARG A 13 -33.42 6.06 41.01
CA ARG A 13 -32.96 7.03 42.02
C ARG A 13 -33.49 6.55 43.37
N GLN A 14 -32.57 6.40 44.32
CA GLN A 14 -32.91 6.01 45.68
C GLN A 14 -34.00 6.96 46.19
N ARG A 15 -35.08 6.40 46.76
CA ARG A 15 -36.21 7.20 47.25
C ARG A 15 -35.69 8.15 48.32
N SER A 16 -35.82 9.46 48.09
CA SER A 16 -35.36 10.48 49.04
C SER A 16 -36.10 10.31 50.36
N THR A 17 -35.34 10.16 51.45
CA THR A 17 -35.88 10.04 52.81
C THR A 17 -36.78 11.22 53.17
N ARG A 18 -36.50 12.41 52.62
CA ARG A 18 -37.32 13.63 52.80
C ARG A 18 -38.71 13.48 52.19
N ILE A 19 -38.82 12.87 51.01
CA ILE A 19 -40.11 12.60 50.37
C ILE A 19 -40.87 11.53 51.17
N THR A 20 -40.18 10.52 51.69
CA THR A 20 -40.80 9.51 52.57
C THR A 20 -41.36 10.14 53.85
N VAL A 21 -40.62 11.06 54.48
CA VAL A 21 -41.10 11.83 55.65
C VAL A 21 -42.31 12.69 55.29
N ALA A 22 -42.26 13.42 54.16
CA ALA A 22 -43.38 14.24 53.70
C ALA A 22 -44.66 13.41 53.47
N VAL A 23 -44.53 12.23 52.88
CA VAL A 23 -45.65 11.28 52.72
C VAL A 23 -46.13 10.76 54.07
N GLY A 24 -45.22 10.43 54.99
CA GLY A 24 -45.56 10.00 56.35
C GLY A 24 -46.37 11.05 57.12
N LEU A 25 -46.01 12.34 57.01
CA LEU A 25 -46.77 13.43 57.62
C LEU A 25 -48.20 13.54 57.07
N LEU A 26 -48.40 13.34 55.78
CA LEU A 26 -49.73 13.34 55.16
C LEU A 26 -50.58 12.15 55.62
N VAL A 27 -49.98 10.96 55.70
CA VAL A 27 -50.67 9.77 56.22
C VAL A 27 -51.06 9.96 57.69
N LEU A 28 -50.16 10.54 58.51
CA LEU A 28 -50.44 10.83 59.92
C LEU A 28 -51.54 11.88 60.08
N ALA A 29 -51.53 12.93 59.27
CA ALA A 29 -52.60 13.94 59.25
C ALA A 29 -53.96 13.30 58.92
N ALA A 30 -54.03 12.43 57.92
CA ALA A 30 -55.25 11.72 57.56
C ALA A 30 -55.73 10.79 58.69
N ALA A 31 -54.82 10.05 59.32
CA ALA A 31 -55.13 9.16 60.44
C ALA A 31 -55.68 9.92 61.66
N LEU A 32 -55.09 11.08 61.99
CA LEU A 32 -55.55 11.94 63.09
C LEU A 32 -56.99 12.43 62.87
N VAL A 33 -57.29 12.91 61.66
CA VAL A 33 -58.64 13.40 61.33
C VAL A 33 -59.65 12.25 61.38
N LEU A 34 -59.36 11.11 60.75
CA LEU A 34 -60.24 9.94 60.78
C LEU A 34 -60.48 9.44 62.21
N GLY A 35 -59.42 9.34 63.02
CA GLY A 35 -59.51 8.94 64.43
C GLY A 35 -60.38 9.91 65.25
N ALA A 36 -60.17 11.22 65.09
CA ALA A 36 -60.97 12.23 65.81
C ALA A 36 -62.44 12.19 65.39
N THR A 37 -62.75 12.03 64.10
CA THR A 37 -64.14 11.93 63.62
C THR A 37 -64.89 10.74 64.20
N ALA A 38 -64.22 9.60 64.39
CA ALA A 38 -64.84 8.40 64.97
C ALA A 38 -65.29 8.58 66.43
N THR A 39 -64.69 9.51 67.18
CA THR A 39 -65.07 9.79 68.58
C THR A 39 -66.34 10.62 68.73
N GLY A 40 -66.78 11.30 67.66
CA GLY A 40 -67.94 12.19 67.68
C GLY A 40 -67.76 13.50 68.48
N GLN A 41 -66.57 13.76 69.03
CA GLN A 41 -66.30 14.97 69.82
C GLN A 41 -65.85 16.14 68.94
N PHE A 42 -66.64 17.22 68.91
CA PHE A 42 -66.38 18.40 68.08
C PHE A 42 -65.03 19.06 68.33
N THR A 43 -64.62 19.18 69.59
CA THR A 43 -63.34 19.80 69.98
C THR A 43 -62.14 19.01 69.47
N LEU A 44 -62.17 17.69 69.51
CA LEU A 44 -61.13 16.82 68.96
C LEU A 44 -61.07 16.91 67.43
N VAL A 45 -62.21 17.00 66.77
CA VAL A 45 -62.27 17.19 65.30
C VAL A 45 -61.65 18.53 64.91
N LEU A 46 -61.97 19.62 65.63
CA LEU A 46 -61.39 20.93 65.34
C LEU A 46 -59.87 20.96 65.53
N LEU A 47 -59.37 20.40 66.65
CA LEU A 47 -57.94 20.35 66.93
C LEU A 47 -57.17 19.48 65.92
N SER A 48 -57.73 18.33 65.54
CA SER A 48 -57.13 17.45 64.53
C SER A 48 -57.12 18.08 63.13
N ALA A 49 -58.16 18.84 62.77
CA ALA A 49 -58.19 19.59 61.51
C ALA A 49 -57.07 20.66 61.45
N LEU A 50 -56.88 21.43 62.53
CA LEU A 50 -55.78 22.41 62.60
C LEU A 50 -54.40 21.73 62.52
N ALA A 51 -54.23 20.62 63.24
CA ALA A 51 -53.00 19.83 63.18
C ALA A 51 -52.75 19.27 61.76
N ALA A 52 -53.79 18.79 61.08
CA ALA A 52 -53.70 18.27 59.72
C ALA A 52 -53.26 19.34 58.71
N VAL A 53 -53.78 20.57 58.83
CA VAL A 53 -53.35 21.71 58.00
C VAL A 53 -51.88 22.03 58.25
N ALA A 54 -51.43 22.06 59.50
CA ALA A 54 -50.02 22.30 59.84
C ALA A 54 -49.09 21.21 59.28
N LEU A 55 -49.46 19.93 59.41
CA LEU A 55 -48.72 18.80 58.87
C LEU A 55 -48.69 18.80 57.34
N GLY A 56 -49.80 19.15 56.68
CA GLY A 56 -49.89 19.30 55.23
C GLY A 56 -49.02 20.44 54.69
N ALA A 57 -49.01 21.59 55.38
CA ALA A 57 -48.14 22.72 55.04
C ALA A 57 -46.65 22.34 55.18
N ALA A 58 -46.27 21.64 56.25
CA ALA A 58 -44.91 21.14 56.44
C ALA A 58 -44.50 20.15 55.34
N SER A 59 -45.37 19.20 55.00
CA SER A 59 -45.13 18.24 53.91
C SER A 59 -44.92 18.92 52.55
N THR A 60 -45.75 19.92 52.24
CA THR A 60 -45.65 20.69 50.99
C THR A 60 -44.33 21.46 50.93
N ARG A 61 -43.93 22.10 52.02
CA ARG A 61 -42.66 22.84 52.11
C ARG A 61 -41.45 21.91 51.91
N ILE A 62 -41.45 20.74 52.52
CA ILE A 62 -40.39 19.73 52.35
C ILE A 62 -40.31 19.33 50.87
N THR A 63 -41.44 18.95 50.28
CA THR A 63 -41.52 18.51 48.87
C THR A 63 -41.04 19.61 47.91
N TRP A 64 -41.46 20.85 48.15
CA TRP A 64 -41.03 22.00 47.35
C TRP A 64 -39.53 22.23 47.41
N SER A 65 -38.94 22.22 48.61
CA SER A 65 -37.51 22.43 48.79
C SER A 65 -36.67 21.34 48.10
N GLU A 66 -37.12 20.09 48.16
CA GLU A 66 -36.46 18.96 47.51
C GLU A 66 -36.56 19.04 45.98
N LEU A 67 -37.72 19.44 45.45
CA LEU A 67 -37.90 19.64 44.01
C LEU A 67 -36.99 20.76 43.49
N ALA A 68 -36.92 21.88 44.20
CA ALA A 68 -36.07 23.01 43.84
C ALA A 68 -34.57 22.61 43.86
N GLN A 69 -34.15 21.85 44.87
CA GLN A 69 -32.78 21.32 44.95
C GLN A 69 -32.51 20.36 43.79
N THR A 70 -33.40 19.39 43.55
CA THR A 70 -33.24 18.38 42.50
C THR A 70 -33.13 19.03 41.11
N ARG A 71 -33.89 20.09 40.86
CA ARG A 71 -33.79 20.85 39.60
C ARG A 71 -32.45 21.55 39.44
N ARG A 72 -31.90 22.12 40.52
CA ARG A 72 -30.58 22.76 40.50
C ARG A 72 -29.48 21.74 40.28
N ASP A 73 -29.50 20.63 41.00
CA ASP A 73 -28.51 19.55 40.83
C ASP A 73 -28.57 18.98 39.41
N ALA A 74 -29.77 18.74 38.87
CA ALA A 74 -29.93 18.26 37.50
C ALA A 74 -29.48 19.26 36.43
N ALA A 75 -29.52 20.57 36.71
CA ALA A 75 -28.95 21.58 35.82
C ALA A 75 -27.42 21.58 35.89
N ALA A 76 -26.85 21.49 37.09
CA ALA A 76 -25.40 21.40 37.31
C ALA A 76 -24.81 20.13 36.67
N ASP A 77 -25.44 18.98 36.87
CA ASP A 77 -25.03 17.70 36.26
C ASP A 77 -25.02 17.78 34.73
N ARG A 78 -26.03 18.41 34.13
CA ARG A 78 -26.08 18.61 32.66
C ARG A 78 -24.99 19.55 32.17
N ALA A 79 -24.68 20.61 32.93
CA ALA A 79 -23.59 21.52 32.60
C ALA A 79 -22.23 20.80 32.65
N HIS A 80 -21.97 20.03 33.71
CA HIS A 80 -20.75 19.21 33.82
C HIS A 80 -20.65 18.16 32.72
N GLN A 81 -21.76 17.50 32.37
CA GLN A 81 -21.76 16.57 31.24
C GLN A 81 -21.43 17.27 29.93
N ALA A 82 -22.04 18.43 29.65
CA ALA A 82 -21.76 19.19 28.44
C ALA A 82 -20.29 19.62 28.34
N GLU A 83 -19.70 20.05 29.46
CA GLU A 83 -18.27 20.38 29.55
C GLU A 83 -17.39 19.16 29.28
N ALA A 84 -17.66 18.03 29.93
CA ALA A 84 -16.92 16.79 29.70
C ALA A 84 -17.02 16.30 28.24
N TYR A 85 -18.20 16.40 27.62
CA TYR A 85 -18.38 16.08 26.21
C TYR A 85 -17.63 17.04 25.29
N ARG A 86 -17.61 18.33 25.61
CA ARG A 86 -16.84 19.34 24.87
C ARG A 86 -15.36 19.00 24.90
N ASP A 87 -14.81 18.67 26.06
CA ASP A 87 -13.39 18.34 26.22
C ASP A 87 -12.99 17.06 25.48
N ILE A 88 -13.82 16.01 25.57
CA ILE A 88 -13.62 14.77 24.81
C ILE A 88 -13.66 15.05 23.31
N THR A 89 -14.61 15.88 22.86
CA THR A 89 -14.75 16.23 21.44
C THR A 89 -13.56 17.05 20.96
N ALA A 90 -13.11 18.04 21.74
CA ALA A 90 -11.93 18.85 21.41
C ALA A 90 -10.68 17.98 21.24
N ARG A 91 -10.44 17.07 22.20
CA ARG A 91 -9.31 16.13 22.12
C ARG A 91 -9.40 15.20 20.91
N ARG A 92 -10.56 14.59 20.64
CA ARG A 92 -10.75 13.72 19.47
C ARG A 92 -10.57 14.47 18.15
N THR A 93 -11.05 15.70 18.07
CA THR A 93 -10.85 16.54 16.89
C THR A 93 -9.37 16.86 16.69
N ALA A 94 -8.64 17.20 17.75
CA ALA A 94 -7.19 17.44 17.67
C ALA A 94 -6.43 16.17 17.23
N GLU A 95 -6.75 15.01 17.81
CA GLU A 95 -6.19 13.71 17.42
C GLU A 95 -6.48 13.38 15.94
N ASN A 96 -7.72 13.58 15.49
CA ASN A 96 -8.11 13.34 14.09
C ASN A 96 -7.39 14.27 13.11
N VAL A 97 -7.22 15.55 13.47
CA VAL A 97 -6.48 16.50 12.63
C VAL A 97 -5.01 16.10 12.53
N ALA A 98 -4.37 15.75 13.65
CA ALA A 98 -2.98 15.28 13.66
C ALA A 98 -2.81 13.99 12.86
N PHE A 99 -3.74 13.05 12.97
CA PHE A 99 -3.76 11.83 12.18
C PHE A 99 -3.93 12.11 10.69
N ALA A 100 -4.86 12.99 10.30
CA ALA A 100 -5.06 13.36 8.91
C ALA A 100 -3.83 14.05 8.31
N GLN A 101 -3.15 14.91 9.08
CA GLN A 101 -1.90 15.55 8.66
C GLN A 101 -0.77 14.54 8.48
N SER A 102 -0.58 13.60 9.42
CA SER A 102 0.47 12.58 9.29
C SER A 102 0.22 11.64 8.11
N MET A 103 -1.04 11.26 7.86
CA MET A 103 -1.40 10.45 6.70
C MET A 103 -1.17 11.20 5.37
N ARG A 104 -1.51 12.49 5.30
CA ARG A 104 -1.22 13.31 4.12
C ARG A 104 0.27 13.40 3.83
N ALA A 105 1.10 13.62 4.86
CA ALA A 105 2.55 13.67 4.71
C ALA A 105 3.11 12.34 4.17
N ARG A 106 2.65 11.21 4.71
CA ARG A 106 3.07 9.88 4.22
C ARG A 106 2.61 9.58 2.80
N ILE A 107 1.44 10.08 2.39
CA ILE A 107 0.96 9.94 1.02
C ILE A 107 1.86 10.74 0.08
N ALA A 108 2.12 12.01 0.40
CA ALA A 108 2.99 12.87 -0.40
C ALA A 108 4.41 12.28 -0.57
N GLU A 109 5.00 11.77 0.52
CA GLU A 109 6.31 11.08 0.48
C GLU A 109 6.27 9.86 -0.46
N ARG A 110 5.21 9.06 -0.41
CA ARG A 110 5.06 7.90 -1.29
C ARG A 110 4.85 8.29 -2.74
N GLU A 111 4.06 9.32 -3.02
CA GLU A 111 3.86 9.85 -4.37
C GLU A 111 5.17 10.34 -4.97
N GLU A 112 6.02 11.01 -4.20
CA GLU A 112 7.36 11.43 -4.62
C GLU A 112 8.24 10.22 -4.97
N VAL A 113 8.27 9.21 -4.10
CA VAL A 113 9.03 7.97 -4.35
C VAL A 113 8.52 7.23 -5.59
N ILE A 114 7.20 7.13 -5.76
CA ILE A 114 6.59 6.52 -6.96
C ILE A 114 7.01 7.31 -8.20
N GLY A 115 6.92 8.64 -8.19
CA GLY A 115 7.35 9.47 -9.32
C GLY A 115 8.82 9.28 -9.66
N HIS A 116 9.70 9.16 -8.65
CA HIS A 116 11.11 8.87 -8.89
C HIS A 116 11.33 7.47 -9.51
N LEU A 117 10.61 6.46 -9.00
CA LEU A 117 10.68 5.09 -9.53
C LEU A 117 10.16 4.99 -10.96
N GLU A 118 9.09 5.72 -11.30
CA GLU A 118 8.56 5.79 -12.67
C GLU A 118 9.60 6.36 -13.63
N VAL A 119 10.27 7.45 -13.27
CA VAL A 119 11.32 8.07 -14.08
C VAL A 119 12.50 7.11 -14.27
N GLU A 120 12.98 6.48 -13.21
CA GLU A 120 14.09 5.53 -13.32
C GLU A 120 13.72 4.27 -14.11
N LEU A 121 12.48 3.79 -13.97
CA LEU A 121 11.96 2.67 -14.76
C LEU A 121 11.90 3.04 -16.25
N SER A 122 11.39 4.23 -16.61
CA SER A 122 11.38 4.69 -18.00
C SER A 122 12.80 4.76 -18.58
N LYS A 123 13.76 5.32 -17.84
CA LYS A 123 15.17 5.34 -18.29
C LYS A 123 15.75 3.94 -18.43
N ALA A 124 15.44 3.02 -17.50
CA ALA A 124 15.91 1.65 -17.58
C ALA A 124 15.36 0.92 -18.82
N LEU A 125 14.06 1.11 -19.12
CA LEU A 125 13.42 0.56 -20.31
C LEU A 125 14.04 1.14 -21.60
N GLU A 126 14.33 2.44 -21.64
CA GLU A 126 15.00 3.08 -22.77
C GLU A 126 16.43 2.54 -22.97
N ARG A 127 17.21 2.42 -21.88
CA ARG A 127 18.55 1.81 -21.91
C ARG A 127 18.49 0.36 -22.39
N ALA A 128 17.51 -0.41 -21.94
CA ALA A 128 17.33 -1.80 -22.38
C ALA A 128 16.99 -1.87 -23.88
N ALA A 129 16.07 -1.03 -24.37
CA ALA A 129 15.69 -0.98 -25.78
C ALA A 129 16.89 -0.58 -26.67
N THR A 130 17.62 0.47 -26.28
CA THR A 130 18.82 0.91 -27.03
C THR A 130 19.94 -0.13 -27.01
N SER A 131 20.15 -0.83 -25.88
CA SER A 131 21.10 -1.95 -25.79
C SER A 131 20.72 -3.09 -26.73
N THR A 132 19.45 -3.49 -26.74
CA THR A 132 18.94 -4.54 -27.64
C THR A 132 19.11 -4.16 -29.11
N LEU A 133 18.85 -2.90 -29.47
CA LEU A 133 19.07 -2.41 -30.83
C LEU A 133 20.55 -2.45 -31.25
N LYS A 134 21.47 -2.04 -30.35
CA LYS A 134 22.92 -2.12 -30.59
C LYS A 134 23.39 -3.56 -30.76
N MET A 135 22.98 -4.44 -29.85
CA MET A 135 23.29 -5.88 -29.91
C MET A 135 22.81 -6.50 -31.20
N ASN A 136 21.58 -6.21 -31.64
CA ASN A 136 21.05 -6.70 -32.91
C ASN A 136 21.82 -6.13 -34.13
N GLY A 137 22.29 -4.88 -34.04
CA GLY A 137 23.16 -4.28 -35.05
C GLY A 137 24.55 -4.94 -35.11
N GLU A 138 25.11 -5.30 -33.96
CA GLU A 138 26.37 -6.03 -33.86
C GLU A 138 26.25 -7.47 -34.36
N ALA A 139 25.19 -8.19 -33.98
CA ALA A 139 24.90 -9.54 -34.45
C ALA A 139 24.84 -9.58 -35.99
N ARG A 140 24.08 -8.65 -36.61
CA ARG A 140 24.02 -8.56 -38.08
C ARG A 140 25.38 -8.27 -38.72
N ARG A 141 26.23 -7.45 -38.08
CA ARG A 141 27.58 -7.17 -38.59
C ARG A 141 28.48 -8.40 -38.47
N ALA A 142 28.35 -9.17 -37.40
CA ALA A 142 29.05 -10.44 -37.22
C ALA A 142 28.61 -11.46 -38.28
N ASP A 143 27.30 -11.64 -38.49
CA ASP A 143 26.77 -12.57 -39.50
C ASP A 143 27.30 -12.23 -40.91
N LEU A 144 27.33 -10.94 -41.27
CA LEU A 144 27.89 -10.50 -42.54
C LEU A 144 29.40 -10.79 -42.62
N ALA A 145 30.16 -10.50 -41.57
CA ALA A 145 31.58 -10.79 -41.53
C ALA A 145 31.85 -12.30 -41.66
N GLU A 146 31.14 -13.14 -40.93
CA GLU A 146 31.22 -14.60 -41.00
C GLU A 146 30.92 -15.12 -42.41
N SER A 147 29.86 -14.62 -43.05
CA SER A 147 29.52 -15.00 -44.43
C SER A 147 30.60 -14.58 -45.44
N THR A 148 31.22 -13.41 -45.24
CA THR A 148 32.32 -12.96 -46.11
C THR A 148 33.58 -13.79 -45.91
N VAL A 149 33.90 -14.16 -44.66
CA VAL A 149 35.02 -15.05 -44.35
C VAL A 149 34.78 -16.40 -45.01
N ALA A 150 33.59 -17.00 -44.83
CA ALA A 150 33.25 -18.28 -45.44
C ALA A 150 33.37 -18.26 -46.98
N ARG A 151 32.94 -17.16 -47.63
CA ARG A 151 33.08 -17.01 -49.08
C ARG A 151 34.55 -16.86 -49.51
N LEU A 152 35.33 -16.09 -48.76
CA LEU A 152 36.76 -15.89 -49.03
C LEU A 152 37.55 -17.17 -48.83
N THR A 153 37.24 -17.97 -47.80
CA THR A 153 37.89 -19.27 -47.57
C THR A 153 37.61 -20.23 -48.72
N THR A 154 36.37 -20.33 -49.20
CA THR A 154 36.05 -21.17 -50.38
C THR A 154 36.77 -20.68 -51.64
N SER A 155 36.82 -19.37 -51.88
CA SER A 155 37.55 -18.82 -53.03
C SER A 155 39.06 -19.04 -52.93
N LEU A 156 39.61 -19.03 -51.71
CA LEU A 156 41.02 -19.32 -51.45
C LEU A 156 41.32 -20.78 -51.75
N GLU A 157 40.52 -21.72 -51.19
CA GLU A 157 40.65 -23.16 -51.46
C GLU A 157 40.57 -23.47 -52.96
N GLU A 158 39.65 -22.86 -53.70
CA GLU A 158 39.55 -23.02 -55.15
C GLU A 158 40.79 -22.46 -55.89
N SER A 159 41.33 -21.32 -55.44
CA SER A 159 42.55 -20.76 -56.01
C SER A 159 43.79 -21.59 -55.71
N GLU A 160 43.88 -22.16 -54.49
CA GLU A 160 44.96 -23.05 -54.07
C GLU A 160 44.90 -24.37 -54.84
N SER A 161 43.70 -24.94 -55.05
CA SER A 161 43.51 -26.12 -55.89
C SER A 161 43.97 -25.86 -57.33
N ARG A 162 43.54 -24.75 -57.94
CA ARG A 162 43.98 -24.38 -59.30
C ARG A 162 45.48 -24.12 -59.38
N ALA A 163 46.08 -23.53 -58.35
CA ALA A 163 47.52 -23.33 -58.29
C ALA A 163 48.26 -24.68 -58.19
N ALA A 164 47.77 -25.62 -57.38
CA ALA A 164 48.33 -26.97 -57.28
C ALA A 164 48.24 -27.71 -58.62
N ASP A 165 47.07 -27.67 -59.29
CA ASP A 165 46.88 -28.27 -60.61
C ASP A 165 47.84 -27.67 -61.65
N ALA A 166 48.01 -26.34 -61.64
CA ALA A 166 48.95 -25.66 -62.53
C ALA A 166 50.41 -26.02 -62.23
N ILE A 167 50.79 -26.17 -60.96
CA ILE A 167 52.14 -26.63 -60.57
C ILE A 167 52.40 -28.05 -61.10
N VAL A 168 51.43 -28.96 -60.98
CA VAL A 168 51.54 -30.33 -61.53
C VAL A 168 51.67 -30.31 -63.04
N ALA A 169 50.80 -29.55 -63.74
CA ALA A 169 50.86 -29.44 -65.20
C ALA A 169 52.19 -28.83 -65.71
N VAL A 170 52.75 -27.85 -64.99
CA VAL A 170 54.08 -27.29 -65.31
C VAL A 170 55.17 -28.35 -65.13
N ALA A 171 55.13 -29.12 -64.05
CA ALA A 171 56.10 -30.20 -63.82
C ALA A 171 56.00 -31.30 -64.90
N GLU A 172 54.79 -31.67 -65.31
CA GLU A 172 54.56 -32.60 -66.44
C GLU A 172 55.13 -32.05 -67.75
N LEU A 173 54.86 -30.78 -68.07
CA LEU A 173 55.39 -30.11 -69.26
C LEU A 173 56.92 -30.00 -69.23
N GLU A 174 57.54 -29.75 -68.08
CA GLU A 174 59.01 -29.73 -67.93
C GLU A 174 59.61 -31.10 -68.23
N VAL A 175 58.99 -32.17 -67.73
CA VAL A 175 59.41 -33.56 -68.01
C VAL A 175 59.27 -33.88 -69.51
N GLU A 176 58.17 -33.49 -70.15
CA GLU A 176 57.99 -33.62 -71.60
C GLU A 176 59.05 -32.84 -72.38
N LEU A 177 59.37 -31.61 -71.94
CA LEU A 177 60.39 -30.76 -72.56
C LEU A 177 61.79 -31.40 -72.47
N ASP A 178 62.14 -31.96 -71.32
CA ASP A 178 63.41 -32.63 -71.12
C ASP A 178 63.51 -33.93 -71.93
N ALA A 179 62.42 -34.69 -72.05
CA ALA A 179 62.34 -35.84 -72.94
C ALA A 179 62.54 -35.43 -74.42
N LEU A 180 61.82 -34.42 -74.90
CA LEU A 180 61.96 -33.90 -76.26
C LEU A 180 63.36 -33.34 -76.55
N ARG A 181 64.00 -32.69 -75.56
CA ARG A 181 65.40 -32.24 -75.67
C ARG A 181 66.35 -33.43 -75.80
N ALA A 182 66.17 -34.46 -74.98
CA ALA A 182 66.98 -35.68 -75.04
C ALA A 182 66.83 -36.39 -76.40
N GLU A 183 65.60 -36.47 -76.93
CA GLU A 183 65.35 -36.96 -78.28
C GLU A 183 66.07 -36.11 -79.32
N LEU A 184 65.91 -34.78 -79.31
CA LEU A 184 66.58 -33.85 -80.23
C LEU A 184 68.10 -34.03 -80.23
N ASP A 185 68.71 -34.16 -79.05
CA ASP A 185 70.14 -34.36 -78.92
C ASP A 185 70.58 -35.74 -79.44
N ALA A 186 69.78 -36.79 -79.23
CA ALA A 186 70.02 -38.09 -79.85
C ALA A 186 69.97 -38.02 -81.40
N TRP A 187 68.98 -37.32 -81.96
CA TRP A 187 68.88 -37.08 -83.41
C TRP A 187 70.08 -36.30 -83.96
N LYS A 188 70.55 -35.26 -83.25
CA LYS A 188 71.75 -34.49 -83.63
C LYS A 188 73.01 -35.34 -83.60
N ILE A 189 73.18 -36.18 -82.58
CA ILE A 189 74.32 -37.11 -82.47
C ILE A 189 74.30 -38.08 -83.65
N GLU A 190 73.14 -38.61 -84.02
CA GLU A 190 73.01 -39.53 -85.15
C GLU A 190 73.31 -38.84 -86.49
N ALA A 191 72.79 -37.63 -86.71
CA ALA A 191 73.12 -36.82 -87.88
C ALA A 191 74.62 -36.49 -87.98
N ALA A 192 75.28 -36.22 -86.84
CA ALA A 192 76.73 -35.99 -86.79
C ALA A 192 77.55 -37.26 -87.09
N LYS A 193 77.08 -38.45 -86.69
CA LYS A 193 77.68 -39.74 -87.07
C LYS A 193 77.52 -40.01 -88.56
N ASP A 194 76.37 -39.71 -89.14
CA ASP A 194 76.12 -39.85 -90.58
C ASP A 194 77.00 -38.91 -91.42
N LEU A 195 77.23 -37.69 -90.95
CA LEU A 195 78.20 -36.76 -91.53
C LEU A 195 79.64 -37.29 -91.43
N ARG A 196 80.03 -37.91 -90.30
CA ARG A 196 81.34 -38.57 -90.14
C ARG A 196 81.52 -39.82 -91.00
N LYS A 197 80.44 -40.51 -91.40
CA LYS A 197 80.49 -41.64 -92.34
C LYS A 197 80.62 -41.21 -93.81
N ARG A 198 80.42 -39.92 -94.11
CA ARG A 198 80.48 -39.35 -95.47
C ARG A 198 81.75 -38.53 -95.76
N ALA A 199 82.69 -38.46 -94.81
CA ALA A 199 84.03 -37.89 -94.96
C ALA A 199 85.08 -39.01 -94.95
#